data_AF-G0PNG3-F1
#
_entry.id   AF-G0PNG3-F1
#
_cell.length_a   1.000
_cell.length_b   1.000
_cell.length_c   1.000
_cell.angle_alpha   90.00
_cell.angle_beta   90.00
_cell.angle_gamma   90.00
#
_symmetry.space_group_name_H-M   'P 1'
#
loop_
_entity.id
_entity.type
_entity.pdbx_description
1 polymer ?
#
loop_
_entity_poly.entity_id
_entity_poly.type
_entity_poly.pdbx_seq_one_letter_code
_entity_poly.pdbx_strand_id
1 'polypeptide(L)'
;NNVLSFIQFLETVRTYGKIKRFVHISTDEVYGDSDLSENEQGKVEYSRLVPGNPYAATKIAGEAYVRAYQAQYNLPIVTARMNNIYGPNQWDVKVVPRFIEIAKVRGEYTIQGSGKQLRSWLFVDDASAGLKAVCEKGRLHEIYNLGTYYEKNVADLAKTIQEEVDRQLGRPHEEPRYKSIPDRPYNDLRYLISIEKAKNDLGWEPTTSFDEGMRITVASALKEHKHVKMHVAIYGGKGYVGQELQHVLRAREIPYVLAEKKVGFDSDEEVERELALAGVTHVICVTGRTHGPGCNTIEYLEGGADK
;
A
#
# COMPACT_ATOMS: atom_id res chain seq x y z
N ASN A 1 -1.64 -4.48 18.53
CA ASN A 1 -0.56 -5.44 18.23
C ASN A 1 -0.90 -6.11 16.90
N ASN A 2 -0.10 -5.90 15.84
CA ASN A 2 -0.39 -6.34 14.47
C ASN A 2 -0.72 -7.84 14.38
N VAL A 3 -0.02 -8.67 15.16
CA VAL A 3 -0.13 -10.14 15.07
C VAL A 3 -1.46 -10.62 15.65
N LEU A 4 -1.80 -10.21 16.88
CA LEU A 4 -3.02 -10.67 17.56
C LEU A 4 -4.29 -10.24 16.80
N SER A 5 -4.35 -8.98 16.36
CA SER A 5 -5.47 -8.48 15.57
C SER A 5 -5.61 -9.23 14.24
N PHE A 6 -4.49 -9.59 13.61
CA PHE A 6 -4.50 -10.35 12.36
C PHE A 6 -4.98 -11.80 12.55
N ILE A 7 -4.58 -12.47 13.64
CA ILE A 7 -5.07 -13.83 13.96
C ILE A 7 -6.59 -13.81 14.17
N GLN A 8 -7.10 -12.84 14.93
CA GLN A 8 -8.54 -12.69 15.14
C GLN A 8 -9.29 -12.42 13.82
N PHE A 9 -8.69 -11.63 12.94
CA PHE A 9 -9.25 -11.40 11.61
C PHE A 9 -9.24 -12.66 10.74
N LEU A 10 -8.16 -13.46 10.75
CA LEU A 10 -8.10 -14.75 10.05
C LEU A 10 -9.16 -15.73 10.56
N GLU A 11 -9.37 -15.80 11.89
CA GLU A 11 -10.47 -16.57 12.47
C GLU A 11 -11.83 -16.08 11.97
N THR A 12 -12.04 -14.77 11.90
CA THR A 12 -13.28 -14.18 11.37
C THR A 12 -13.49 -14.54 9.90
N VAL A 13 -12.44 -14.48 9.08
CA VAL A 13 -12.47 -14.90 7.67
C VAL A 13 -12.83 -16.38 7.56
N ARG A 14 -12.24 -17.23 8.42
CA ARG A 14 -12.51 -18.67 8.47
C ARG A 14 -13.95 -18.97 8.84
N THR A 15 -14.47 -18.36 9.91
CA THR A 15 -15.84 -18.59 10.39
C THR A 15 -16.88 -18.03 9.42
N TYR A 16 -16.59 -16.92 8.75
CA TYR A 16 -17.47 -16.37 7.73
C TYR A 16 -17.63 -17.29 6.52
N GLY A 17 -16.57 -18.01 6.12
CA GLY A 17 -16.61 -19.11 5.15
C GLY A 17 -17.00 -18.75 3.71
N LYS A 18 -17.31 -17.49 3.42
CA LYS A 18 -17.77 -17.01 2.10
C LYS A 18 -16.72 -16.21 1.32
N ILE A 19 -15.56 -15.95 1.92
CA ILE A 19 -14.45 -15.27 1.23
C ILE A 19 -13.91 -16.18 0.14
N LYS A 20 -13.86 -15.67 -1.10
CA LYS A 20 -13.34 -16.41 -2.27
C LYS A 20 -11.86 -16.17 -2.52
N ARG A 21 -11.34 -15.04 -2.06
CA ARG A 21 -9.94 -14.64 -2.17
C ARG A 21 -9.63 -13.62 -1.09
N PHE A 22 -8.54 -13.83 -0.37
CA PHE A 22 -8.01 -12.90 0.62
C PHE A 22 -6.57 -12.56 0.25
N VAL A 23 -6.28 -11.29 -0.03
CA VAL A 23 -4.90 -10.85 -0.33
C VAL A 23 -4.25 -10.34 0.96
N HIS A 24 -3.24 -11.04 1.42
CA HIS A 24 -2.42 -10.63 2.56
C HIS A 24 -1.25 -9.78 2.08
N ILE A 25 -1.20 -8.51 2.50
CA ILE A 25 -0.13 -7.57 2.14
C ILE A 25 0.98 -7.63 3.18
N SER A 26 2.13 -8.10 2.74
CA SER A 26 3.38 -8.19 3.48
C SER A 26 4.43 -7.25 2.87
N THR A 27 5.70 -7.49 3.17
CA THR A 27 6.83 -6.60 2.83
C THR A 27 8.03 -7.43 2.41
N ASP A 28 8.94 -6.87 1.63
CA ASP A 28 10.26 -7.47 1.32
C ASP A 28 11.18 -7.60 2.54
N GLU A 29 11.05 -6.74 3.56
CA GLU A 29 11.85 -6.79 4.80
C GLU A 29 11.76 -8.15 5.53
N VAL A 30 10.76 -8.99 5.21
CA VAL A 30 10.66 -10.36 5.73
C VAL A 30 11.83 -11.25 5.28
N TYR A 31 12.45 -10.95 4.14
CA TYR A 31 13.61 -11.67 3.63
C TYR A 31 14.92 -11.26 4.32
N GLY A 32 14.96 -10.07 4.91
CA GLY A 32 16.17 -9.46 5.44
C GLY A 32 17.11 -8.96 4.35
N ASP A 33 18.39 -8.80 4.72
CA ASP A 33 19.41 -8.20 3.87
C ASP A 33 19.70 -8.99 2.57
N SER A 34 20.09 -8.24 1.55
CA SER A 34 20.54 -8.75 0.25
C SER A 34 22.04 -8.56 0.09
N ASP A 35 22.66 -9.36 -0.76
CA ASP A 35 24.09 -9.22 -1.03
C ASP A 35 24.36 -7.87 -1.72
N LEU A 36 25.47 -7.21 -1.39
CA LEU A 36 25.83 -5.90 -1.97
C LEU A 36 26.51 -6.02 -3.34
N SER A 37 26.80 -7.23 -3.81
CA SER A 37 27.39 -7.45 -5.12
C SER A 37 26.43 -7.11 -6.26
N GLU A 38 27.02 -6.73 -7.39
CA GLU A 38 26.28 -6.46 -8.63
C GLU A 38 25.62 -7.71 -9.22
N ASN A 39 26.03 -8.91 -8.78
CA ASN A 39 25.48 -10.19 -9.23
C ASN A 39 24.21 -10.60 -8.47
N GLU A 40 23.82 -9.91 -7.40
CA GLU A 40 22.59 -10.19 -6.65
C GLU A 40 21.37 -10.04 -7.58
N GLN A 41 20.63 -11.13 -7.76
CA GLN A 41 19.46 -11.21 -8.65
C GLN A 41 18.13 -10.92 -7.92
N GLY A 42 18.21 -10.71 -6.61
CA GLY A 42 17.07 -10.41 -5.76
C GLY A 42 16.43 -11.67 -5.17
N LYS A 43 15.83 -11.51 -3.99
CA LYS A 43 15.13 -12.58 -3.28
C LYS A 43 13.88 -13.01 -4.04
N VAL A 44 13.67 -14.31 -4.12
CA VAL A 44 12.49 -14.93 -4.73
C VAL A 44 11.48 -15.35 -3.66
N GLU A 45 10.27 -15.76 -4.04
CA GLU A 45 9.17 -16.03 -3.10
C GLU A 45 9.48 -17.11 -2.05
N TYR A 46 10.34 -18.07 -2.41
CA TYR A 46 10.78 -19.17 -1.56
C TYR A 46 12.13 -18.90 -0.87
N SER A 47 12.71 -17.71 -1.02
CA SER A 47 13.88 -17.30 -0.25
C SER A 47 13.58 -17.33 1.25
N ARG A 48 14.63 -17.64 2.03
CA ARG A 48 14.52 -17.73 3.49
C ARG A 48 14.07 -16.40 4.10
N LEU A 49 13.20 -16.47 5.09
CA LEU A 49 12.77 -15.32 5.88
C LEU A 49 13.77 -15.09 7.03
N VAL A 50 14.32 -13.87 7.10
CA VAL A 50 15.35 -13.48 8.07
C VAL A 50 15.04 -12.06 8.53
N PRO A 51 14.25 -11.86 9.60
CA PRO A 51 13.83 -10.53 9.99
C PRO A 51 14.99 -9.71 10.55
N GLY A 52 15.28 -8.56 9.94
CA GLY A 52 16.27 -7.60 10.45
C GLY A 52 15.73 -6.69 11.56
N ASN A 53 14.41 -6.60 11.74
CA ASN A 53 13.81 -5.68 12.70
C ASN A 53 12.49 -6.20 13.30
N PRO A 54 12.01 -5.62 14.44
CA PRO A 54 10.78 -6.08 15.08
C PRO A 54 9.54 -5.99 14.19
N TYR A 55 9.46 -4.99 13.29
CA TYR A 55 8.34 -4.87 12.36
C TYR A 55 8.30 -6.02 11.36
N ALA A 56 9.44 -6.33 10.73
CA ALA A 56 9.58 -7.49 9.83
C ALA A 56 9.24 -8.80 10.56
N ALA A 57 9.65 -8.96 11.82
CA ALA A 57 9.28 -10.12 12.63
C ALA A 57 7.75 -10.23 12.81
N THR A 58 7.03 -9.12 13.01
CA THR A 58 5.55 -9.16 13.07
C THR A 58 4.91 -9.58 11.75
N LYS A 59 5.50 -9.20 10.61
CA LYS A 59 5.02 -9.59 9.27
C LYS A 59 5.26 -11.08 9.01
N ILE A 60 6.43 -11.60 9.36
CA ILE A 60 6.72 -13.04 9.28
C ILE A 60 5.76 -13.85 10.16
N ALA A 61 5.46 -13.38 11.38
CA ALA A 61 4.49 -14.04 12.23
C ALA A 61 3.10 -14.11 11.54
N GLY A 62 2.65 -13.01 10.93
CA GLY A 62 1.42 -12.98 10.12
C GLY A 62 1.46 -14.00 8.97
N GLU A 63 2.54 -14.05 8.20
CA GLU A 63 2.69 -15.02 7.11
C GLU A 63 2.73 -16.48 7.59
N ALA A 64 3.31 -16.74 8.76
CA ALA A 64 3.29 -18.07 9.37
C ALA A 64 1.84 -18.51 9.68
N TYR A 65 1.01 -17.61 10.19
CA TYR A 65 -0.42 -17.89 10.39
C TYR A 65 -1.18 -18.03 9.07
N VAL A 66 -0.90 -17.20 8.05
CA VAL A 66 -1.46 -17.41 6.70
C VAL A 66 -1.19 -18.83 6.21
N ARG A 67 0.07 -19.28 6.28
CA ARG A 67 0.46 -20.63 5.88
C ARG A 67 -0.27 -21.71 6.69
N ALA A 68 -0.36 -21.55 8.00
CA ALA A 68 -1.06 -22.50 8.86
C ALA A 68 -2.55 -22.62 8.49
N TYR A 69 -3.22 -21.49 8.22
CA TYR A 69 -4.64 -21.47 7.88
C TYR A 69 -4.92 -21.97 6.47
N GLN A 70 -4.02 -21.72 5.51
CA GLN A 70 -4.06 -22.36 4.20
C GLN A 70 -3.95 -23.88 4.34
N ALA A 71 -2.97 -24.37 5.11
CA ALA A 71 -2.73 -25.81 5.27
C ALA A 71 -3.86 -26.53 6.01
N GLN A 72 -4.41 -25.92 7.06
CA GLN A 72 -5.38 -26.57 7.95
C GLN A 72 -6.83 -26.39 7.49
N TYR A 73 -7.16 -25.25 6.90
CA TYR A 73 -8.54 -24.87 6.59
C TYR A 73 -8.74 -24.56 5.10
N ASN A 74 -7.70 -24.66 4.27
CA ASN A 74 -7.75 -24.37 2.84
C ASN A 74 -8.32 -22.95 2.56
N LEU A 75 -7.97 -21.97 3.42
CA LEU A 75 -8.42 -20.60 3.20
C LEU A 75 -7.80 -20.04 1.92
N PRO A 76 -8.59 -19.35 1.06
CA PRO A 76 -8.15 -18.89 -0.26
C PRO A 76 -7.31 -17.62 -0.15
N ILE A 77 -6.13 -17.72 0.47
CA ILE A 77 -5.24 -16.60 0.74
C ILE A 77 -4.14 -16.54 -0.32
N VAL A 78 -3.82 -15.34 -0.80
CA VAL A 78 -2.66 -15.04 -1.64
C VAL A 78 -1.83 -13.98 -0.93
N THR A 79 -0.50 -14.12 -0.89
CA THR A 79 0.37 -13.15 -0.23
C THR A 79 1.07 -12.28 -1.26
N ALA A 80 1.02 -10.96 -1.08
CA ALA A 80 1.81 -10.01 -1.86
C ALA A 80 2.90 -9.41 -0.97
N ARG A 81 4.17 -9.57 -1.34
CA ARG A 81 5.31 -8.93 -0.67
C ARG A 81 5.78 -7.77 -1.53
N MET A 82 5.93 -6.60 -0.93
CA MET A 82 6.25 -5.37 -1.67
C MET A 82 7.49 -4.70 -1.10
N ASN A 83 8.31 -4.16 -1.99
CA ASN A 83 9.41 -3.22 -1.67
C ASN A 83 8.91 -1.82 -1.24
N ASN A 84 9.82 -0.89 -1.00
CA ASN A 84 9.49 0.48 -0.60
C ASN A 84 8.59 1.19 -1.62
N ILE A 85 7.36 1.49 -1.19
CA ILE A 85 6.40 2.25 -1.99
C ILE A 85 6.62 3.75 -1.75
N TYR A 86 6.55 4.54 -2.82
CA TYR A 86 6.51 6.01 -2.75
C TYR A 86 5.45 6.57 -3.72
N GLY A 87 4.98 7.78 -3.45
CA GLY A 87 3.95 8.40 -4.28
C GLY A 87 3.13 9.46 -3.54
N PRO A 88 2.14 10.05 -4.22
CA PRO A 88 1.13 10.90 -3.62
C PRO A 88 0.47 10.28 -2.38
N ASN A 89 0.02 11.12 -1.44
CA ASN A 89 -0.68 10.73 -0.20
C ASN A 89 0.13 9.87 0.79
N GLN A 90 1.46 9.76 0.61
CA GLN A 90 2.30 9.10 1.60
C GLN A 90 2.39 9.92 2.89
N TRP A 91 2.23 9.26 4.04
CA TRP A 91 2.31 9.89 5.36
C TRP A 91 3.67 10.59 5.58
N ASP A 92 3.66 11.82 6.09
CA ASP A 92 4.81 12.71 6.34
C ASP A 92 5.97 12.16 7.21
N VAL A 93 5.79 11.04 7.90
CA VAL A 93 6.83 10.35 8.68
C VAL A 93 7.78 9.53 7.81
N LYS A 94 7.42 9.28 6.54
CA LYS A 94 8.24 8.54 5.58
C LYS A 94 9.29 9.43 4.94
N VAL A 95 10.37 8.82 4.45
CA VAL A 95 11.56 9.57 3.98
C VAL A 95 11.27 10.49 2.80
N VAL A 96 10.51 10.04 1.80
CA VAL A 96 10.19 10.82 0.59
C VAL A 96 9.41 12.10 0.93
N PRO A 97 8.23 12.06 1.59
CA PRO A 97 7.50 13.27 1.91
C PRO A 97 8.29 14.19 2.86
N ARG A 98 9.00 13.62 3.84
CA ARG A 98 9.87 14.41 4.73
C ARG A 98 10.97 15.13 3.96
N PHE A 99 11.61 14.46 2.99
CA PHE A 99 12.66 15.04 2.17
C PHE A 99 12.13 16.12 1.24
N ILE A 100 10.89 16.00 0.76
CA ILE A 100 10.21 17.05 0.00
C ILE A 100 9.99 18.29 0.88
N GLU A 101 9.52 18.14 2.13
CA GLU A 101 9.36 19.28 3.05
C GLU A 101 10.69 19.96 3.37
N ILE A 102 11.75 19.18 3.57
CA ILE A 102 13.11 19.71 3.76
C ILE A 102 13.56 20.47 2.51
N ALA A 103 13.34 19.91 1.32
CA ALA A 103 13.69 20.55 0.05
C ALA A 103 13.00 21.91 -0.10
N LYS A 104 11.69 22.01 0.19
CA LYS A 104 10.91 23.26 0.08
C LYS A 104 11.60 24.42 0.80
N VAL A 105 12.12 24.18 2.00
CA VAL A 105 12.79 25.20 2.84
C VAL A 105 14.32 25.20 2.72
N ARG A 106 14.89 24.36 1.83
CA ARG A 106 16.35 24.13 1.71
C ARG A 106 16.99 23.77 3.06
N GLY A 107 16.35 22.87 3.80
CA GLY A 107 16.85 22.38 5.09
C GLY A 107 18.02 21.40 4.94
N GLU A 108 18.47 20.84 6.06
CA GLU A 108 19.46 19.76 6.06
C GLU A 108 18.76 18.38 6.08
N TYR A 109 19.17 17.51 5.17
CA TYR A 109 18.71 16.14 5.07
C TYR A 109 19.38 15.28 6.13
N THR A 110 18.59 14.65 7.00
CA THR A 110 19.12 13.73 8.01
C THR A 110 19.45 12.38 7.37
N ILE A 111 20.72 11.99 7.39
CA ILE A 111 21.21 10.73 6.85
C ILE A 111 21.59 9.79 8.01
N GLN A 112 20.93 8.62 8.05
CA GLN A 112 21.16 7.60 9.07
C GLN A 112 22.38 6.74 8.73
N GLY A 113 23.31 6.64 9.69
CA GLY A 113 24.52 5.84 9.53
C GLY A 113 25.35 6.30 8.32
N SER A 114 25.76 5.35 7.48
CA SER A 114 26.57 5.65 6.29
C SER A 114 25.78 6.30 5.15
N GLY A 115 24.45 6.23 5.16
CA GLY A 115 23.60 6.65 4.05
C GLY A 115 23.66 5.76 2.81
N LYS A 116 24.46 4.69 2.83
CA LYS A 116 24.69 3.79 1.70
C LYS A 116 23.62 2.69 1.58
N GLN A 117 22.60 2.71 2.42
CA GLN A 117 21.56 1.69 2.40
C GLN A 117 20.75 1.82 1.10
N LEU A 118 20.73 0.75 0.32
CA LEU A 118 20.02 0.64 -0.96
C LEU A 118 18.60 0.15 -0.72
N ARG A 119 17.64 0.80 -1.38
CA ARG A 119 16.23 0.40 -1.40
C ARG A 119 15.72 0.42 -2.82
N SER A 120 14.84 -0.53 -3.13
CA SER A 120 14.09 -0.57 -4.38
C SER A 120 12.83 0.30 -4.26
N TRP A 121 12.59 1.20 -5.20
CA TRP A 121 11.54 2.24 -5.09
C TRP A 121 10.40 2.03 -6.08
N LEU A 122 9.28 1.48 -5.61
CA LEU A 122 8.09 1.23 -6.42
C LEU A 122 7.08 2.37 -6.32
N PHE A 123 6.63 2.87 -7.47
CA PHE A 123 5.61 3.90 -7.50
C PHE A 123 4.25 3.35 -7.04
N VAL A 124 3.48 4.15 -6.29
CA VAL A 124 2.23 3.73 -5.63
C VAL A 124 1.17 3.21 -6.60
N ASP A 125 1.09 3.75 -7.81
CA ASP A 125 0.11 3.29 -8.80
C ASP A 125 0.52 1.94 -9.41
N ASP A 126 1.82 1.71 -9.64
CA ASP A 126 2.33 0.39 -10.06
C ASP A 126 2.11 -0.66 -8.98
N ALA A 127 2.34 -0.30 -7.71
CA ALA A 127 2.00 -1.12 -6.54
C ALA A 127 0.50 -1.49 -6.51
N SER A 128 -0.37 -0.51 -6.79
CA SER A 128 -1.81 -0.71 -6.81
C SER A 128 -2.25 -1.58 -7.99
N ALA A 129 -1.66 -1.38 -9.17
CA ALA A 129 -1.86 -2.23 -10.35
C ALA A 129 -1.40 -3.67 -10.08
N GLY A 130 -0.30 -3.86 -9.34
CA GLY A 130 0.20 -5.17 -8.94
C GLY A 130 -0.76 -5.89 -8.00
N LEU A 131 -1.28 -5.18 -6.99
CA LEU A 131 -2.31 -5.71 -6.10
C LEU A 131 -3.60 -6.06 -6.86
N LYS A 132 -4.02 -5.24 -7.83
CA LYS A 132 -5.14 -5.57 -8.72
C LYS A 132 -4.87 -6.87 -9.50
N ALA A 133 -3.68 -7.02 -10.07
CA ALA A 133 -3.30 -8.22 -10.80
C ALA A 133 -3.29 -9.47 -9.90
N VAL A 134 -2.78 -9.36 -8.67
CA VAL A 134 -2.86 -10.43 -7.65
C VAL A 134 -4.31 -10.77 -7.30
N CYS A 135 -5.15 -9.75 -7.10
CA CYS A 135 -6.57 -9.91 -6.80
C CYS A 135 -7.35 -10.59 -7.93
N GLU A 136 -7.00 -10.37 -9.19
CA GLU A 136 -7.72 -10.90 -10.35
C GLU A 136 -7.18 -12.28 -10.76
N LYS A 137 -5.85 -12.39 -10.93
CA LYS A 137 -5.17 -13.51 -11.58
C LYS A 137 -4.34 -14.36 -10.62
N GLY A 138 -4.06 -13.88 -9.40
CA GLY A 138 -3.22 -14.57 -8.43
C GLY A 138 -3.75 -15.98 -8.12
N ARG A 139 -2.86 -16.97 -8.24
CA ARG A 139 -3.14 -18.35 -7.82
C ARG A 139 -3.29 -18.40 -6.31
N LEU A 140 -4.31 -19.12 -5.83
CA LEU A 140 -4.51 -19.31 -4.40
C LEU A 140 -3.32 -20.02 -3.76
N HIS A 141 -3.02 -19.66 -2.52
CA HIS A 141 -1.93 -20.20 -1.71
C HIS A 141 -0.52 -19.82 -2.17
N GLU A 142 -0.41 -19.03 -3.22
CA GLU A 142 0.87 -18.54 -3.72
C GLU A 142 1.26 -17.20 -3.08
N ILE A 143 2.56 -16.92 -3.19
CA ILE A 143 3.18 -15.65 -2.86
C ILE A 143 3.57 -14.97 -4.17
N TYR A 144 3.50 -13.64 -4.23
CA TYR A 144 3.99 -12.81 -5.32
C TYR A 144 4.80 -11.64 -4.79
N ASN A 145 6.02 -11.48 -5.30
CA ASN A 145 6.82 -10.29 -5.10
C ASN A 145 6.38 -9.19 -6.08
N LEU A 146 5.96 -8.04 -5.54
CA LEU A 146 5.62 -6.85 -6.32
C LEU A 146 6.66 -5.75 -6.01
N GLY A 147 7.57 -5.53 -6.95
CA GLY A 147 8.68 -4.60 -6.76
C GLY A 147 9.20 -3.96 -8.03
N THR A 148 10.37 -3.35 -7.92
CA THR A 148 11.18 -2.87 -9.03
C THR A 148 12.65 -3.25 -8.79
N TYR A 149 13.45 -3.25 -9.86
CA TYR A 149 14.91 -3.34 -9.77
C TYR A 149 15.58 -1.96 -9.64
N TYR A 150 14.79 -0.87 -9.64
CA TYR A 150 15.34 0.48 -9.48
C TYR A 150 15.72 0.74 -8.03
N GLU A 151 17.02 0.70 -7.76
CA GLU A 151 17.60 0.96 -6.45
C GLU A 151 18.18 2.37 -6.35
N LYS A 152 18.01 2.99 -5.19
CA LYS A 152 18.67 4.26 -4.87
C LYS A 152 18.96 4.33 -3.38
N ASN A 153 20.15 4.83 -3.03
CA ASN A 153 20.47 5.10 -1.63
C ASN A 153 19.82 6.40 -1.15
N VAL A 154 19.82 6.63 0.17
CA VAL A 154 19.11 7.76 0.78
C VAL A 154 19.72 9.12 0.38
N ALA A 155 21.04 9.19 0.17
CA ALA A 155 21.71 10.43 -0.25
C ALA A 155 21.34 10.81 -1.69
N ASP A 156 21.42 9.85 -2.62
CA ASP A 156 21.02 10.05 -4.02
C ASP A 156 19.53 10.34 -4.14
N LEU A 157 18.69 9.78 -3.26
CA LEU A 157 17.28 10.11 -3.15
C LEU A 157 17.09 11.59 -2.75
N ALA A 158 17.82 12.07 -1.73
CA ALA A 158 17.77 13.47 -1.31
C ALA A 158 18.14 14.41 -2.45
N LYS A 159 19.21 14.09 -3.19
CA LYS A 159 19.62 14.85 -4.38
C LYS A 159 18.51 14.91 -5.43
N THR A 160 17.94 13.75 -5.78
CA THR A 160 16.88 13.68 -6.80
C THR A 160 15.65 14.49 -6.38
N ILE A 161 15.28 14.45 -5.09
CA ILE A 161 14.16 15.22 -4.55
C ILE A 161 14.46 16.72 -4.56
N GLN A 162 15.67 17.14 -4.16
CA GLN A 162 16.07 18.55 -4.14
C GLN A 162 16.03 19.14 -5.56
N GLU A 163 16.62 18.44 -6.53
CA GLU A 163 16.60 18.81 -7.96
C GLU A 163 15.17 18.97 -8.47
N GLU A 164 14.29 17.99 -8.20
CA GLU A 164 12.93 18.00 -8.69
C GLU A 164 12.06 19.09 -8.03
N VAL A 165 12.23 19.33 -6.73
CA VAL A 165 11.55 20.41 -6.02
C VAL A 165 12.01 21.78 -6.52
N ASP A 166 13.31 21.98 -6.72
CA ASP A 166 13.85 23.23 -7.26
C ASP A 166 13.33 23.50 -8.67
N ARG A 167 13.29 22.45 -9.51
CA ARG A 167 12.74 22.51 -10.87
C ARG A 167 11.27 22.92 -10.87
N GLN A 168 10.44 22.30 -10.05
CA GLN A 168 9.00 22.60 -10.00
C GLN A 168 8.68 23.95 -9.33
N LEU A 169 9.51 24.42 -8.40
CA LEU A 169 9.41 25.76 -7.82
C LEU A 169 9.99 26.86 -8.72
N GLY A 170 10.60 26.51 -9.86
CA GLY A 170 11.19 27.47 -10.79
C GLY A 170 12.39 28.23 -10.21
N ARG A 171 13.17 27.60 -9.32
CA ARG A 171 14.34 28.22 -8.67
C ARG A 171 15.64 27.50 -9.05
N PRO A 172 16.81 28.16 -8.92
CA PRO A 172 18.09 27.53 -9.20
C PRO A 172 18.30 26.28 -8.33
N HIS A 173 18.88 25.24 -8.91
CA HIS A 173 19.31 24.04 -8.19
C HIS A 173 20.33 24.39 -7.11
N GLU A 174 20.11 23.88 -5.91
CA GLU A 174 21.07 23.92 -4.80
C GLU A 174 21.38 22.50 -4.35
N GLU A 175 22.67 22.16 -4.22
CA GLU A 175 23.06 20.84 -3.73
C GLU A 175 22.53 20.59 -2.31
N PRO A 176 22.01 19.38 -2.02
CA PRO A 176 21.49 19.05 -0.70
C PRO A 176 22.57 19.14 0.38
N ARG A 177 22.21 19.72 1.52
CA ARG A 177 23.04 19.68 2.74
C ARG A 177 22.68 18.48 3.59
N TYR A 178 23.68 17.81 4.13
CA TYR A 178 23.48 16.59 4.91
C TYR A 178 23.85 16.77 6.37
N LYS A 179 23.00 16.24 7.25
CA LYS A 179 23.28 16.08 8.67
C LYS A 179 23.34 14.60 9.01
N SER A 180 24.52 14.10 9.35
CA SER A 180 24.67 12.72 9.79
C SER A 180 24.03 12.54 11.17
N ILE A 181 23.29 11.45 11.32
CA ILE A 181 22.74 11.00 12.60
C ILE A 181 23.11 9.53 12.84
N PRO A 182 23.18 9.08 14.10
CA PRO A 182 23.48 7.69 14.42
C PRO A 182 22.58 6.72 13.64
N ASP A 183 23.15 5.58 13.24
CA ASP A 183 22.36 4.53 12.59
C ASP A 183 21.40 3.87 13.58
N ARG A 184 20.46 3.11 13.04
CA ARG A 184 19.66 2.18 13.83
C ARG A 184 20.56 1.09 14.41
N PRO A 185 20.21 0.52 15.58
CA PRO A 185 20.99 -0.58 16.17
C PRO A 185 21.22 -1.77 15.23
N TYR A 186 20.30 -1.98 14.29
CA TYR A 186 20.44 -2.89 13.16
C TYR A 186 19.68 -2.32 11.95
N ASN A 187 20.32 -2.33 10.78
CA ASN A 187 19.76 -1.76 9.55
C ASN A 187 20.24 -2.59 8.36
N ASP A 188 19.32 -3.25 7.66
CA ASP A 188 19.64 -3.99 6.45
C ASP A 188 20.19 -3.02 5.39
N LEU A 189 21.29 -3.38 4.75
CA LEU A 189 21.98 -2.51 3.82
C LEU A 189 21.32 -2.50 2.44
N ARG A 190 20.66 -3.57 2.01
CA ARG A 190 20.01 -3.67 0.70
C ARG A 190 18.76 -4.53 0.74
N TYR A 191 17.69 -4.05 0.11
CA TYR A 191 16.53 -4.88 -0.22
C TYR A 191 16.36 -4.96 -1.73
N LEU A 192 16.55 -6.16 -2.26
CA LEU A 192 16.28 -6.49 -3.65
C LEU A 192 15.42 -7.74 -3.73
N ILE A 193 14.31 -7.67 -4.46
CA ILE A 193 13.42 -8.81 -4.73
C ILE A 193 13.30 -9.02 -6.23
N SER A 194 13.23 -10.27 -6.66
CA SER A 194 12.90 -10.61 -8.04
C SER A 194 11.40 -10.54 -8.26
N ILE A 195 10.98 -9.99 -9.41
CA ILE A 195 9.57 -9.85 -9.80
C ILE A 195 9.17 -10.78 -10.96
N GLU A 196 10.08 -11.67 -11.38
CA GLU A 196 9.89 -12.56 -12.53
C GLU A 196 8.63 -13.43 -12.41
N LYS A 197 8.30 -13.88 -11.19
CA LYS A 197 7.08 -14.66 -10.97
C LYS A 197 5.82 -13.83 -11.21
N ALA A 198 5.78 -12.59 -10.71
CA ALA A 198 4.65 -11.70 -10.93
C ALA A 198 4.49 -11.35 -12.43
N LYS A 199 5.60 -11.14 -13.13
CA LYS A 199 5.62 -10.92 -14.57
C LYS A 199 5.04 -12.11 -15.33
N ASN A 200 5.53 -13.32 -15.06
CA ASN A 200 5.11 -14.53 -15.78
C ASN A 200 3.68 -14.97 -15.45
N ASP A 201 3.30 -14.94 -14.17
CA ASP A 201 2.00 -15.45 -13.74
C ASP A 201 0.86 -14.44 -13.87
N LEU A 202 1.14 -13.15 -13.68
CA LEU A 202 0.11 -12.10 -13.59
C LEU A 202 0.13 -11.17 -14.82
N GLY A 203 1.22 -11.18 -15.60
CA GLY A 203 1.46 -10.19 -16.64
C GLY A 203 1.66 -8.79 -16.05
N TRP A 204 2.23 -8.70 -14.84
CA TRP A 204 2.47 -7.43 -14.15
C TRP A 204 3.96 -7.14 -14.06
N GLU A 205 4.34 -5.92 -14.41
CA GLU A 205 5.64 -5.31 -14.15
C GLU A 205 5.42 -3.80 -13.93
N PRO A 206 6.28 -3.11 -13.15
CA PRO A 206 6.15 -1.67 -12.97
C PRO A 206 6.39 -0.95 -14.30
N THR A 207 5.55 0.04 -14.59
CA THR A 207 5.58 0.81 -15.84
C THR A 207 6.08 2.24 -15.64
N THR A 208 6.05 2.75 -14.41
CA THR A 208 6.48 4.10 -14.09
C THR A 208 7.98 4.13 -13.79
N SER A 209 8.73 4.94 -14.54
CA SER A 209 10.13 5.22 -14.20
C SER A 209 10.24 5.97 -12.87
N PHE A 210 11.36 5.84 -12.18
CA PHE A 210 11.56 6.54 -10.90
C PHE A 210 11.45 8.06 -11.04
N ASP A 211 12.03 8.62 -12.09
CA ASP A 211 12.02 10.08 -12.32
C ASP A 211 10.61 10.59 -12.59
N GLU A 212 9.82 9.85 -13.37
CA GLU A 212 8.41 10.18 -13.64
C GLU A 212 7.55 10.08 -12.36
N GLY A 213 7.70 9.00 -11.60
CA GLY A 213 6.98 8.84 -10.33
C GLY A 213 7.38 9.92 -9.32
N MET A 214 8.65 10.31 -9.27
CA MET A 214 9.13 11.39 -8.39
C MET A 214 8.57 12.75 -8.81
N ARG A 215 8.52 13.03 -10.11
CA ARG A 215 7.88 14.23 -10.66
C ARG A 215 6.42 14.35 -10.22
N ILE A 216 5.65 13.27 -10.35
CA ILE A 216 4.24 13.21 -9.92
C ILE A 216 4.14 13.39 -8.40
N THR A 217 5.02 12.73 -7.64
CA THR A 217 5.04 12.79 -6.17
C THR A 217 5.30 14.21 -5.67
N VAL A 218 6.32 14.88 -6.20
CA VAL A 218 6.66 16.27 -5.85
C VAL A 218 5.55 17.22 -6.27
N ALA A 219 4.98 17.05 -7.47
CA ALA A 219 3.87 17.89 -7.94
C ALA A 219 2.66 17.77 -7.01
N SER A 220 2.34 16.56 -6.56
CA SER A 220 1.28 16.34 -5.58
C SER A 220 1.56 17.02 -4.25
N ALA A 221 2.81 17.00 -3.77
CA ALA A 221 3.19 17.58 -2.48
C ALA A 221 3.34 19.10 -2.51
N LEU A 222 3.63 19.69 -3.67
CA LEU A 222 3.68 21.14 -3.89
C LEU A 222 2.32 21.76 -4.16
N LYS A 223 1.35 20.95 -4.62
CA LYS A 223 -0.02 21.40 -4.79
C LYS A 223 -0.51 21.94 -3.45
N GLU A 224 -1.01 23.17 -3.46
CA GLU A 224 -1.62 23.76 -2.28
C GLU A 224 -2.78 22.85 -1.85
N HIS A 225 -2.56 22.09 -0.79
CA HIS A 225 -3.65 21.43 -0.10
C HIS A 225 -4.41 22.55 0.59
N LYS A 226 -5.34 23.19 -0.14
CA LYS A 226 -6.47 23.85 0.50
C LYS A 226 -6.95 22.86 1.55
N HIS A 227 -7.14 23.28 2.79
CA HIS A 227 -7.79 22.45 3.80
C HIS A 227 -9.21 22.14 3.31
N VAL A 228 -9.33 21.20 2.38
CA VAL A 228 -10.59 20.69 1.89
C VAL A 228 -11.04 19.77 3.01
N LYS A 229 -12.10 20.18 3.72
CA LYS A 229 -12.78 19.28 4.66
C LYS A 229 -12.98 17.94 3.95
N MET A 230 -12.55 16.85 4.59
CA MET A 230 -12.64 15.50 4.05
C MET A 230 -14.02 15.29 3.41
N HIS A 231 -14.07 14.93 2.13
CA HIS A 231 -15.30 14.70 1.39
C HIS A 231 -15.25 13.28 0.82
N VAL A 232 -16.15 12.42 1.27
CA VAL A 232 -16.05 10.97 1.06
C VAL A 232 -17.05 10.49 0.02
N ALA A 233 -16.61 9.79 -1.02
CA ALA A 233 -17.51 8.97 -1.84
C ALA A 233 -17.64 7.58 -1.21
N ILE A 234 -18.87 7.12 -0.96
CA ILE A 234 -19.15 5.80 -0.39
C ILE A 234 -19.76 4.89 -1.46
N TYR A 235 -18.99 3.92 -1.96
CA TYR A 235 -19.53 2.83 -2.78
C TYR A 235 -20.14 1.77 -1.86
N GLY A 236 -21.35 1.31 -2.15
CA GLY A 236 -22.06 0.34 -1.31
C GLY A 236 -22.68 0.95 -0.04
N GLY A 237 -22.83 2.28 0.02
CA GLY A 237 -23.38 3.00 1.17
C GLY A 237 -24.79 2.56 1.59
N LYS A 238 -25.58 1.97 0.68
CA LYS A 238 -26.94 1.48 0.99
C LYS A 238 -26.97 0.23 1.88
N GLY A 239 -25.87 -0.55 1.95
CA GLY A 239 -25.79 -1.72 2.82
C GLY A 239 -25.56 -1.36 4.29
N TYR A 240 -25.81 -2.29 5.22
CA TYR A 240 -25.70 -2.05 6.67
C TYR A 240 -24.38 -1.36 7.08
N VAL A 241 -23.23 -1.91 6.67
CA VAL A 241 -21.91 -1.32 6.97
C VAL A 241 -21.76 0.07 6.36
N GLY A 242 -22.33 0.29 5.18
CA GLY A 242 -22.39 1.59 4.54
C GLY A 242 -23.23 2.60 5.31
N GLN A 243 -24.35 2.18 5.90
CA GLN A 243 -25.20 3.03 6.74
C GLN A 243 -24.52 3.35 8.07
N GLU A 244 -23.83 2.40 8.69
CA GLU A 244 -23.04 2.64 9.90
C GLU A 244 -21.87 3.61 9.65
N LEU A 245 -21.19 3.45 8.51
CA LEU A 245 -20.18 4.42 8.09
C LEU A 245 -20.78 5.82 7.89
N GLN A 246 -21.95 5.93 7.28
CA GLN A 246 -22.65 7.20 7.16
C GLN A 246 -23.00 7.80 8.53
N HIS A 247 -23.40 7.01 9.53
CA HIS A 247 -23.62 7.49 10.90
C HIS A 247 -22.35 8.10 11.50
N VAL A 248 -21.21 7.41 11.37
CA VAL A 248 -19.92 7.90 11.86
C VAL A 248 -19.50 9.19 11.16
N LEU A 249 -19.67 9.27 9.83
CA LEU A 249 -19.32 10.46 9.04
C LEU A 249 -20.22 11.66 9.41
N ARG A 250 -21.53 11.44 9.56
CA ARG A 250 -22.48 12.46 10.04
C ARG A 250 -22.11 12.97 11.44
N ALA A 251 -21.83 12.07 12.38
CA ALA A 251 -21.47 12.43 13.75
C ALA A 251 -20.17 13.23 13.86
N ARG A 252 -19.26 13.07 12.88
CA ARG A 252 -17.99 13.80 12.79
C ARG A 252 -18.06 15.03 11.87
N GLU A 253 -19.24 15.36 11.35
CA GLU A 253 -19.46 16.47 10.40
C GLU A 253 -18.57 16.39 9.15
N ILE A 254 -18.29 15.15 8.70
CA ILE A 254 -17.51 14.88 7.49
C ILE A 254 -18.48 14.76 6.31
N PRO A 255 -18.43 15.64 5.29
CA PRO A 255 -19.31 15.55 4.13
C PRO A 255 -19.05 14.25 3.36
N TYR A 256 -20.11 13.68 2.77
CA TYR A 256 -20.00 12.50 1.92
C TYR A 256 -21.11 12.47 0.86
N VAL A 257 -20.85 11.71 -0.21
CA VAL A 257 -21.82 11.32 -1.23
C VAL A 257 -21.89 9.81 -1.35
N LEU A 258 -23.04 9.30 -1.77
CA LEU A 258 -23.18 7.88 -2.12
C LEU A 258 -22.85 7.73 -3.59
N ALA A 259 -21.80 6.97 -3.90
CA ALA A 259 -21.43 6.69 -5.28
C ALA A 259 -22.40 5.68 -5.90
N GLU A 260 -22.83 5.94 -7.12
CA GLU A 260 -23.82 5.16 -7.86
C GLU A 260 -23.17 4.25 -8.89
N LYS A 261 -22.12 4.75 -9.55
CA LYS A 261 -21.38 4.01 -10.57
C LYS A 261 -20.67 2.80 -9.96
N LYS A 262 -20.38 1.79 -10.77
CA LYS A 262 -19.74 0.56 -10.30
C LYS A 262 -18.74 0.05 -11.32
N VAL A 263 -17.50 -0.07 -10.88
CA VAL A 263 -16.44 -0.77 -11.64
C VAL A 263 -16.93 -2.19 -11.96
N GLY A 264 -16.93 -2.54 -13.24
CA GLY A 264 -17.42 -3.83 -13.76
C GLY A 264 -18.90 -3.87 -14.16
N PHE A 265 -19.66 -2.78 -13.98
CA PHE A 265 -21.00 -2.60 -14.54
C PHE A 265 -21.06 -1.36 -15.43
N ASP A 266 -20.57 -0.23 -14.92
CA ASP A 266 -20.36 1.00 -15.66
C ASP A 266 -18.94 1.02 -16.24
N SER A 267 -18.71 1.89 -17.23
CA SER A 267 -17.37 2.10 -17.80
C SER A 267 -16.45 2.88 -16.85
N ASP A 268 -15.13 2.69 -16.98
CA ASP A 268 -14.14 3.40 -16.17
C ASP A 268 -14.28 4.93 -16.32
N GLU A 269 -14.57 5.42 -17.53
CA GLU A 269 -14.83 6.85 -17.80
C GLU A 269 -16.04 7.39 -17.01
N GLU A 270 -17.10 6.60 -16.85
CA GLU A 270 -18.27 7.01 -16.07
C GLU A 270 -17.97 7.08 -14.57
N VAL A 271 -17.19 6.12 -14.06
CA VAL A 271 -16.75 6.08 -12.66
C VAL A 271 -15.84 7.27 -12.36
N GLU A 272 -14.84 7.52 -13.22
CA GLU A 272 -13.93 8.66 -13.09
C GLU A 272 -14.69 9.99 -13.14
N ARG A 273 -15.66 10.11 -14.05
CA ARG A 273 -16.50 11.30 -14.16
C ARG A 273 -17.36 11.54 -12.92
N GLU A 274 -17.96 10.50 -12.34
CA GLU A 274 -18.72 10.61 -11.09
C GLU A 274 -17.84 11.15 -9.95
N LEU A 275 -16.67 10.56 -9.76
CA LEU A 275 -15.73 10.95 -8.72
C LEU A 275 -15.24 12.40 -8.92
N ALA A 276 -14.95 12.79 -10.16
CA ALA A 276 -14.53 14.14 -10.50
C ALA A 276 -15.63 15.18 -10.24
N LEU A 277 -16.88 14.89 -10.63
CA LEU A 277 -18.02 15.79 -10.43
C LEU A 277 -18.40 15.95 -8.96
N ALA A 278 -18.27 14.88 -8.18
CA ALA A 278 -18.55 14.91 -6.75
C ALA A 278 -17.51 15.70 -5.94
N GLY A 279 -16.34 16.01 -6.53
CA GLY A 279 -15.27 16.73 -5.83
C GLY A 279 -14.85 16.02 -4.54
N VAL A 280 -14.81 14.69 -4.57
CA VAL A 280 -14.45 13.89 -3.39
C VAL A 280 -12.94 13.87 -3.19
N THR A 281 -12.53 13.80 -1.93
CA THR A 281 -11.11 13.67 -1.56
C THR A 281 -10.74 12.24 -1.18
N HIS A 282 -11.74 11.42 -0.81
CA HIS A 282 -11.55 10.04 -0.39
C HIS A 282 -12.64 9.16 -0.99
N VAL A 283 -12.28 7.93 -1.33
CA VAL A 283 -13.21 6.89 -1.76
C VAL A 283 -13.19 5.77 -0.74
N ILE A 284 -14.36 5.41 -0.20
CA ILE A 284 -14.53 4.24 0.66
C ILE A 284 -15.49 3.28 -0.04
N CYS A 285 -15.01 2.07 -0.32
CA CYS A 285 -15.83 1.01 -0.86
C CYS A 285 -16.20 0.03 0.26
N VAL A 286 -17.49 -0.04 0.58
CA VAL A 286 -18.05 -0.94 1.58
C VAL A 286 -18.85 -2.02 0.88
N THR A 287 -18.27 -3.22 0.79
CA THR A 287 -18.93 -4.37 0.18
C THR A 287 -19.45 -5.32 1.27
N GLY A 288 -20.77 -5.45 1.36
CA GLY A 288 -21.44 -6.45 2.20
C GLY A 288 -22.86 -6.68 1.70
N ARG A 289 -23.27 -7.94 1.49
CA ARG A 289 -24.65 -8.25 1.08
C ARG A 289 -25.56 -8.18 2.30
N THR A 290 -26.57 -7.32 2.25
CA THR A 290 -27.83 -7.50 2.99
C THR A 290 -28.60 -8.59 2.26
N HIS A 291 -28.78 -9.77 2.86
CA HIS A 291 -29.57 -10.84 2.24
C HIS A 291 -31.05 -10.59 2.47
N GLY A 292 -31.84 -10.52 1.39
CA GLY A 292 -33.27 -10.81 1.38
C GLY A 292 -34.24 -9.66 1.73
N PRO A 293 -35.43 -9.62 1.10
CA PRO A 293 -36.53 -8.80 1.58
C PRO A 293 -37.06 -9.39 2.90
N GLY A 294 -37.02 -8.59 3.98
CA GLY A 294 -37.64 -8.93 5.26
C GLY A 294 -36.72 -9.40 6.38
N CYS A 295 -35.39 -9.49 6.18
CA CYS A 295 -34.45 -9.76 7.27
C CYS A 295 -33.15 -8.94 7.12
N ASN A 296 -32.65 -8.38 8.21
CA ASN A 296 -31.38 -7.66 8.22
C ASN A 296 -30.19 -8.63 8.35
N THR A 297 -28.98 -8.15 8.06
CA THR A 297 -27.76 -9.00 8.03
C THR A 297 -27.48 -9.66 9.38
N ILE A 298 -27.81 -8.99 10.50
CA ILE A 298 -27.62 -9.53 11.85
C ILE A 298 -28.63 -10.66 12.09
N GLU A 299 -29.92 -10.44 11.80
CA GLU A 299 -30.97 -11.47 11.90
C GLU A 299 -30.60 -12.71 11.09
N TYR A 300 -30.09 -12.55 9.86
CA TYR A 300 -29.63 -13.69 9.06
C TYR A 300 -28.41 -14.41 9.66
N LEU A 301 -27.46 -13.67 10.24
CA LEU A 301 -26.27 -14.25 10.88
C LEU A 301 -26.60 -14.91 12.22
N GLU A 302 -27.67 -14.49 12.88
CA GLU A 302 -28.14 -15.02 14.17
C GLU A 302 -29.16 -16.17 14.03
N GLY A 303 -29.69 -16.42 12.83
CA GLY A 303 -30.52 -17.61 12.57
C GLY A 303 -31.69 -17.45 11.60
N GLY A 304 -31.96 -16.22 11.12
CA GLY A 304 -33.12 -15.85 10.30
C GLY A 304 -34.26 -15.29 11.15
N ALA A 305 -35.32 -14.76 10.50
CA ALA A 305 -36.48 -14.18 11.20
C ALA A 305 -37.32 -15.22 12.00
N ASP A 306 -37.09 -16.51 11.77
CA ASP A 306 -37.81 -17.64 12.37
C ASP A 306 -36.98 -18.39 13.45
N LYS A 307 -35.87 -17.80 13.92
CA LYS A 307 -35.05 -18.31 15.04
C LYS A 307 -34.74 -17.19 16.03
#